data_AF-A0AAI9HZM4-F1
#
_entry.id   AF-A0AAI9HZM4-F1
#
_cell.length_a   1.000
_cell.length_b   1.000
_cell.length_c   1.000
_cell.angle_alpha   90.00
_cell.angle_beta   90.00
_cell.angle_gamma   90.00
#
_symmetry.space_group_name_H-M   'P 1'
#
loop_
_entity.id
_entity.type
_entity.pdbx_description
1 polymer ?
#
loop_
_entity_poly.entity_id
_entity_poly.type
_entity_poly.pdbx_seq_one_letter_code
_entity_poly.pdbx_strand_id
1 'polypeptide(L)'
;MESDTIETRWTCIECYNVEIEPHGDYCEECNKKFYTQIDGWLWFPLISLLLTIVSSLYYFFDYMIALGYYGSSTVTLNIMAIINCINIIISVITLHYFLKRSHKISYVFYGFISWKILAPIIIGISIWPSYFNWGFSISIIVDVIYAIFYGLIWGFYFHKSKRVKKTFIY
;
A
#
# COMPACT_ATOMS: atom_id res chain seq x y z
N MET A 1 23.17 28.37 50.10
CA MET A 1 22.04 27.92 49.27
C MET A 1 22.67 27.41 48.00
N GLU A 2 23.02 26.13 48.02
CA GLU A 2 23.67 25.44 46.91
C GLU A 2 22.57 25.19 45.87
N SER A 3 22.71 25.77 44.68
CA SER A 3 21.74 25.57 43.61
C SER A 3 22.04 24.22 42.96
N ASP A 4 21.24 23.21 43.31
CA ASP A 4 21.26 21.92 42.60
C ASP A 4 20.86 22.15 41.14
N THR A 5 21.86 22.17 40.26
CA THR A 5 21.66 22.08 38.82
C THR A 5 21.15 20.68 38.50
N ILE A 6 19.85 20.54 38.24
CA ILE A 6 19.26 19.29 37.77
C ILE A 6 19.84 19.01 36.37
N GLU A 7 20.90 18.18 36.31
CA GLU A 7 21.33 17.58 35.05
C GLU A 7 20.18 16.71 34.54
N THR A 8 19.42 17.19 33.55
CA THR A 8 18.42 16.37 32.87
C THR A 8 19.15 15.36 32.00
N ARG A 9 19.42 14.18 32.56
CA ARG A 9 19.97 13.05 31.81
C ARG A 9 18.83 12.35 31.10
N TRP A 10 18.89 12.36 29.77
CA TRP A 10 17.91 11.65 28.94
C TRP A 10 18.33 10.19 28.88
N THR A 11 17.46 9.29 29.33
CA THR A 11 17.70 7.84 29.32
C THR A 11 16.73 7.17 28.36
N CYS A 12 17.18 6.09 27.70
CA CYS A 12 16.32 5.31 26.81
C CYS A 12 15.04 4.83 27.52
N ILE A 13 13.88 5.06 26.90
CA ILE A 13 12.57 4.69 27.45
C ILE A 13 12.41 3.16 27.58
N GLU A 14 13.03 2.39 26.69
CA GLU A 14 12.83 0.94 26.67
C GLU A 14 13.75 0.21 27.67
N CYS A 15 15.01 0.65 27.71
CA CYS A 15 16.08 -0.10 28.34
C CYS A 15 16.65 0.61 29.59
N TYR A 16 16.27 1.87 29.85
CA TYR A 16 16.56 2.72 31.04
C TYR A 16 18.03 2.80 31.53
N ASN A 17 18.96 2.09 30.87
CA ASN A 17 20.35 1.91 31.29
C ASN A 17 21.34 2.72 30.45
N VAL A 18 20.89 3.37 29.37
CA VAL A 18 21.76 4.07 28.42
C VAL A 18 21.33 5.53 28.34
N GLU A 19 22.26 6.44 28.62
CA GLU A 19 22.11 7.86 28.37
C GLU A 19 22.08 8.11 26.85
N ILE A 20 21.12 8.91 26.43
CA ILE A 20 20.87 9.25 25.03
C ILE A 20 20.98 10.76 24.84
N GLU A 21 21.20 11.16 23.59
CA GLU A 21 21.24 12.57 23.21
C GLU A 21 19.94 13.29 23.62
N PRO A 22 20.02 14.58 24.01
CA PRO A 22 18.82 15.35 24.32
C PRO A 22 17.83 15.32 23.16
N HIS A 23 16.57 14.97 23.46
CA HIS A 23 15.48 14.70 22.51
C HIS A 23 15.52 13.35 21.75
N GLY A 24 16.42 12.43 22.12
CA GLY A 24 16.29 11.03 21.74
C GLY A 24 15.26 10.31 22.62
N ASP A 25 14.47 9.41 22.04
CA ASP A 25 13.55 8.54 22.80
C ASP A 25 14.17 7.15 23.07
N TYR A 26 15.08 6.69 22.19
CA TYR A 26 15.63 5.33 22.19
C TYR A 26 17.14 5.32 21.97
N CYS A 27 17.86 4.43 22.65
CA CYS A 27 19.28 4.14 22.39
C CYS A 27 19.46 3.41 21.05
N GLU A 28 20.68 3.41 20.51
CA GLU A 28 20.97 2.88 19.17
C GLU A 28 20.55 1.40 18.96
N GLU A 29 20.70 0.57 19.99
CA GLU A 29 20.26 -0.84 19.98
C GLU A 29 18.74 -0.99 20.04
N CYS A 30 18.08 -0.28 20.97
CA CYS A 30 16.63 -0.31 21.11
C CYS A 30 15.96 0.31 19.86
N ASN A 31 16.59 1.30 19.21
CA ASN A 31 16.16 1.85 17.91
C ASN A 31 16.24 0.82 16.78
N LYS A 32 17.34 0.04 16.70
CA LYS A 32 17.47 -1.05 15.72
C LYS A 32 16.37 -2.10 15.91
N LYS A 33 16.04 -2.47 17.15
CA LYS A 33 14.93 -3.40 17.44
C LYS A 33 13.57 -2.81 17.06
N PHE A 34 13.32 -1.54 17.38
CA PHE A 34 12.05 -0.87 17.06
C PHE A 34 11.80 -0.77 15.55
N TYR A 35 12.82 -0.43 14.75
CA TYR A 35 12.70 -0.38 13.29
C TYR A 35 12.68 -1.75 12.60
N THR A 36 13.03 -2.83 13.30
CA THR A 36 12.89 -4.21 12.80
C THR A 36 11.48 -4.78 12.92
N GLN A 37 10.53 -4.08 13.52
CA GLN A 37 9.13 -4.50 13.56
C GLN A 37 8.32 -3.64 12.58
N ILE A 38 7.43 -4.28 11.82
CA ILE A 38 6.44 -3.56 11.00
C ILE A 38 5.44 -3.02 12.01
N ASP A 39 5.61 -1.77 12.42
CA ASP A 39 4.82 -1.20 13.50
C ASP A 39 4.22 0.17 13.16
N GLY A 40 3.11 0.48 13.82
CA GLY A 40 2.32 1.70 13.60
C GLY A 40 1.68 1.79 12.20
N TRP A 41 1.86 2.94 11.54
CA TRP A 41 1.13 3.29 10.31
C TRP A 41 1.47 2.41 9.08
N LEU A 42 2.52 1.60 9.13
CA LEU A 42 2.85 0.63 8.07
C LEU A 42 1.89 -0.57 7.99
N TRP A 43 1.04 -0.79 9.00
CA TRP A 43 0.01 -1.83 8.94
C TRP A 43 -1.11 -1.51 7.94
N PHE A 44 -1.46 -0.25 7.78
CA PHE A 44 -2.55 0.13 6.88
C PHE A 44 -2.29 -0.23 5.40
N PRO A 45 -1.11 0.07 4.81
CA PRO A 45 -0.78 -0.36 3.45
C PRO A 45 -0.71 -1.88 3.30
N LEU A 46 -0.30 -2.58 4.36
CA LEU A 46 -0.21 -4.03 4.35
C LEU A 46 -1.61 -4.67 4.37
N ILE A 47 -2.50 -4.16 5.22
CA ILE A 47 -3.91 -4.60 5.28
C ILE A 47 -4.62 -4.27 3.97
N SER A 48 -4.42 -3.07 3.41
CA SER A 48 -5.04 -2.69 2.14
C SER A 48 -4.55 -3.58 0.97
N LEU A 49 -3.27 -3.98 0.96
CA LEU A 49 -2.74 -4.95 0.01
C LEU A 49 -3.42 -6.32 0.15
N LEU A 50 -3.55 -6.82 1.38
CA LEU A 50 -4.23 -8.09 1.65
C LEU A 50 -5.70 -8.05 1.21
N LEU A 51 -6.43 -6.98 1.57
CA LEU A 51 -7.81 -6.77 1.14
C LEU A 51 -7.93 -6.70 -0.38
N THR A 52 -6.96 -6.06 -1.05
CA THR A 52 -6.93 -6.00 -2.52
C THR A 52 -6.79 -7.40 -3.12
N ILE A 53 -5.89 -8.24 -2.59
CA ILE A 53 -5.71 -9.62 -3.08
C ILE A 53 -7.00 -10.43 -2.91
N VAL A 54 -7.63 -10.36 -1.74
CA VAL A 54 -8.88 -11.09 -1.45
C VAL A 54 -10.01 -10.62 -2.37
N SER A 55 -10.15 -9.29 -2.54
CA SER A 55 -11.17 -8.71 -3.41
C SER A 55 -10.94 -9.11 -4.87
N SER A 56 -9.69 -9.07 -5.34
CA SER A 56 -9.33 -9.47 -6.69
C SER A 56 -9.62 -10.96 -6.96
N LEU A 57 -9.35 -11.84 -5.99
CA LEU A 57 -9.70 -13.26 -6.09
C LEU A 57 -11.22 -13.45 -6.17
N TYR A 58 -11.99 -12.76 -5.34
CA TYR A 58 -13.45 -12.79 -5.42
C TYR A 58 -13.96 -12.40 -6.81
N TYR A 59 -13.52 -11.26 -7.33
CA TYR A 59 -13.89 -10.81 -8.68
C TYR A 59 -13.42 -11.77 -9.77
N PHE A 60 -12.29 -12.46 -9.59
CA PHE A 60 -11.81 -13.44 -10.56
C PHE A 60 -12.77 -14.63 -10.65
N PHE A 61 -13.22 -15.16 -9.51
CA PHE A 61 -14.22 -16.23 -9.49
C PHE A 61 -15.56 -15.77 -10.08
N ASP A 62 -15.99 -14.55 -9.76
CA ASP A 62 -17.23 -13.97 -10.31
C ASP A 62 -17.17 -13.87 -11.84
N TYR A 63 -16.04 -13.42 -12.41
CA TYR A 63 -15.84 -13.39 -13.86
C TYR A 63 -15.83 -14.78 -14.50
N MET A 64 -15.22 -15.77 -13.85
CA MET A 64 -15.22 -17.15 -14.36
C MET A 64 -16.64 -17.75 -14.37
N ILE A 65 -17.45 -17.47 -13.35
CA ILE A 65 -18.85 -17.88 -13.29
C ILE A 65 -19.64 -17.18 -14.41
N ALA A 66 -19.45 -15.88 -14.60
CA ALA A 66 -20.10 -15.12 -15.66
C ALA A 66 -19.74 -15.66 -17.06
N LEU A 67 -18.45 -15.95 -17.30
CA LEU A 67 -18.00 -16.54 -18.57
C LEU A 67 -18.65 -17.92 -18.83
N GLY A 68 -18.77 -18.74 -17.79
CA GLY A 68 -19.45 -20.04 -17.89
C GLY A 68 -20.95 -19.92 -18.13
N TYR A 69 -21.60 -18.90 -17.55
CA TYR A 69 -23.05 -18.70 -17.65
C TYR A 69 -23.48 -18.09 -18.99
N TYR A 70 -22.74 -17.10 -19.51
CA TYR A 70 -23.12 -16.39 -20.73
C TYR A 70 -22.68 -17.11 -22.02
N GLY A 71 -21.86 -18.16 -21.93
CA GLY A 71 -21.51 -19.05 -23.06
C GLY A 71 -20.66 -18.41 -24.18
N SER A 72 -20.60 -17.08 -24.25
CA SER A 72 -19.77 -16.31 -25.17
C SER A 72 -19.00 -15.24 -24.41
N SER A 73 -17.67 -15.29 -24.52
CA SER A 73 -16.81 -14.26 -23.94
C SER A 73 -16.94 -12.97 -24.73
N THR A 74 -17.43 -11.91 -24.09
CA THR A 74 -17.31 -10.57 -24.67
C THR A 74 -15.86 -10.09 -24.55
N VAL A 75 -15.43 -9.22 -25.47
CA VAL A 75 -14.09 -8.61 -25.41
C VAL A 75 -13.88 -7.89 -24.07
N THR A 76 -14.93 -7.26 -23.56
CA THR A 76 -14.95 -6.57 -22.26
C THR A 76 -14.69 -7.52 -21.09
N LEU A 77 -15.37 -8.68 -21.03
CA LEU A 77 -15.15 -9.66 -19.95
C LEU A 77 -13.73 -10.21 -19.96
N ASN A 78 -13.15 -10.47 -21.14
CA ASN A 78 -11.75 -10.86 -21.27
C ASN A 78 -10.79 -9.78 -20.73
N ILE A 79 -11.01 -8.51 -21.11
CA ILE A 79 -10.19 -7.39 -20.65
C ILE A 79 -10.27 -7.25 -19.11
N MET A 80 -11.47 -7.35 -18.53
CA MET A 80 -11.67 -7.29 -17.08
C MET A 80 -10.96 -8.44 -16.36
N ALA A 81 -11.04 -9.66 -16.89
CA ALA A 81 -10.35 -10.82 -16.34
C ALA A 81 -8.82 -10.66 -16.39
N ILE A 82 -8.27 -10.21 -17.53
CA ILE A 82 -6.82 -9.95 -17.68
C ILE A 82 -6.35 -8.88 -16.70
N ILE A 83 -7.07 -7.76 -16.59
CA ILE A 83 -6.72 -6.68 -15.65
C ILE A 83 -6.77 -7.18 -14.20
N ASN A 84 -7.73 -8.04 -13.87
CA ASN A 84 -7.81 -8.63 -12.53
C ASN A 84 -6.62 -9.58 -12.25
N CYS A 85 -6.24 -10.44 -13.21
CA CYS A 85 -5.03 -11.25 -13.08
C CYS A 85 -3.79 -10.40 -12.82
N ILE A 86 -3.63 -9.29 -13.57
CA ILE A 86 -2.51 -8.36 -13.36
C ILE A 86 -2.59 -7.70 -11.97
N ASN A 87 -3.79 -7.31 -11.51
CA ASN A 87 -3.99 -6.79 -10.15
C ASN A 87 -3.52 -7.78 -9.07
N ILE A 88 -3.85 -9.08 -9.22
CA ILE A 88 -3.39 -10.12 -8.29
C ILE A 88 -1.87 -10.22 -8.32
N ILE A 89 -1.27 -10.32 -9.51
CA ILE A 89 0.18 -10.47 -9.66
C ILE A 89 0.93 -9.29 -9.03
N ILE A 90 0.54 -8.05 -9.36
CA ILE A 90 1.18 -6.86 -8.81
C ILE A 90 0.99 -6.81 -7.29
N SER A 91 -0.21 -7.08 -6.77
CA SER A 91 -0.46 -7.06 -5.32
C SER A 91 0.38 -8.10 -4.57
N VAL A 92 0.52 -9.31 -5.12
CA VAL A 92 1.36 -10.37 -4.54
C VAL A 92 2.83 -10.00 -4.60
N ILE A 93 3.31 -9.43 -5.70
CA ILE A 93 4.68 -8.91 -5.82
C ILE A 93 4.91 -7.82 -4.77
N THR A 94 4.03 -6.82 -4.68
CA THR A 94 4.15 -5.74 -3.71
C THR A 94 4.15 -6.28 -2.28
N LEU A 95 3.27 -7.23 -1.95
CA LEU A 95 3.25 -7.89 -0.64
C LEU A 95 4.55 -8.66 -0.37
N HIS A 96 5.08 -9.41 -1.35
CA HIS A 96 6.34 -10.12 -1.21
C HIS A 96 7.50 -9.17 -0.92
N TYR A 97 7.61 -8.07 -1.66
CA TYR A 97 8.63 -7.03 -1.41
C TYR A 97 8.42 -6.33 -0.07
N PHE A 98 7.16 -6.18 0.37
CA PHE A 98 6.81 -5.64 1.69
C PHE A 98 7.31 -6.56 2.82
N LEU A 99 7.05 -7.86 2.71
CA LEU A 99 7.46 -8.85 3.70
C LEU A 99 8.97 -9.08 3.70
N LYS A 100 9.62 -9.05 2.52
CA LYS A 100 11.08 -9.13 2.39
C LYS A 100 11.78 -7.85 2.86
N ARG A 101 11.02 -6.78 3.08
CA ARG A 101 11.51 -5.47 3.54
C ARG A 101 12.58 -4.86 2.65
N SER A 102 12.46 -5.06 1.34
CA SER A 102 13.46 -4.57 0.41
C SER A 102 13.38 -3.05 0.24
N HIS A 103 14.52 -2.38 0.09
CA HIS A 103 14.63 -0.96 -0.26
C HIS A 103 13.87 -0.60 -1.55
N LYS A 104 13.67 -1.57 -2.46
CA LYS A 104 12.89 -1.38 -3.70
C LYS A 104 11.39 -1.21 -3.46
N ILE A 105 10.90 -1.40 -2.25
CA ILE A 105 9.48 -1.35 -1.95
C ILE A 105 8.85 -0.01 -2.32
N SER A 106 9.52 1.12 -2.10
CA SER A 106 8.98 2.43 -2.45
C SER A 106 8.65 2.50 -3.94
N TYR A 107 9.56 2.02 -4.80
CA TYR A 107 9.34 1.97 -6.26
C TYR A 107 8.23 0.99 -6.65
N VAL A 108 8.22 -0.21 -6.06
CA VAL A 108 7.19 -1.23 -6.33
C VAL A 108 5.81 -0.73 -5.88
N PHE A 109 5.75 0.00 -4.77
CA PHE A 109 4.53 0.56 -4.21
C PHE A 109 4.01 1.76 -5.04
N TYR A 110 4.89 2.60 -5.58
CA TYR A 110 4.49 3.61 -6.58
C TYR A 110 3.93 2.94 -7.85
N GLY A 111 4.53 1.84 -8.30
CA GLY A 111 4.00 1.04 -9.41
C GLY A 111 2.63 0.43 -9.11
N PHE A 112 2.41 -0.03 -7.88
CA PHE A 112 1.10 -0.51 -7.43
C PHE A 112 0.05 0.60 -7.43
N ILE A 113 0.36 1.78 -6.89
CA ILE A 113 -0.55 2.93 -6.88
C ILE A 113 -0.88 3.37 -8.32
N SER A 114 0.13 3.49 -9.19
CA SER A 114 -0.10 3.92 -10.57
C SER A 114 -0.99 2.92 -11.31
N TRP A 115 -0.77 1.62 -11.10
CA TRP A 115 -1.63 0.57 -11.65
C TRP A 115 -3.07 0.65 -11.14
N LYS A 116 -3.27 0.91 -9.83
CA LYS A 116 -4.60 1.07 -9.24
C LYS A 116 -5.39 2.25 -9.84
N ILE A 117 -4.71 3.28 -10.35
CA ILE A 117 -5.33 4.40 -11.07
C ILE A 117 -5.60 4.04 -12.53
N LEU A 118 -4.66 3.38 -13.21
CA LEU A 118 -4.76 3.06 -14.63
C LEU A 118 -5.80 1.96 -14.93
N ALA A 119 -5.87 0.91 -14.10
CA ALA A 119 -6.77 -0.22 -14.29
C ALA A 119 -8.25 0.16 -14.51
N PRO A 120 -8.89 0.98 -13.63
CA PRO A 120 -10.28 1.39 -13.83
C PRO A 120 -10.49 2.26 -15.09
N ILE A 121 -9.48 3.05 -15.49
CA ILE A 121 -9.54 3.85 -16.73
C ILE A 121 -9.58 2.94 -17.96
N ILE A 122 -8.74 1.91 -18.00
CA ILE A 122 -8.72 0.94 -19.11
C ILE A 122 -10.05 0.18 -19.19
N ILE A 123 -10.61 -0.21 -18.04
CA ILE A 123 -11.94 -0.84 -17.98
C ILE A 123 -13.03 0.14 -18.46
N GLY A 124 -12.98 1.41 -18.06
CA GLY A 124 -13.92 2.43 -18.51
C GLY A 124 -13.91 2.62 -20.02
N ILE A 125 -12.71 2.68 -20.63
CA ILE A 125 -12.54 2.79 -22.09
C ILE A 125 -13.07 1.54 -22.81
N SER A 126 -12.87 0.34 -22.26
CA SER A 126 -13.33 -0.90 -22.92
C SER A 126 -14.85 -1.08 -22.89
N ILE A 127 -15.53 -0.45 -21.92
CA ILE A 127 -17.00 -0.46 -21.77
C ILE A 127 -17.65 0.68 -22.57
N TRP A 128 -16.90 1.76 -22.83
CA TRP A 128 -17.38 2.99 -23.48
C TRP A 128 -18.19 2.77 -24.78
N PRO A 129 -17.77 1.92 -25.74
CA PRO A 129 -18.51 1.73 -26.99
C PRO A 129 -19.88 1.08 -26.79
N SER A 130 -20.03 0.25 -25.76
CA SER A 130 -21.26 -0.49 -25.46
C SER A 130 -22.28 0.35 -24.69
N TYR A 131 -21.84 1.39 -23.98
CA TYR A 131 -22.68 2.22 -23.09
C TYR A 131 -22.62 3.71 -23.42
N PHE A 132 -22.22 4.07 -24.64
CA PHE A 132 -22.03 5.46 -25.09
C PHE A 132 -23.24 6.38 -24.81
N ASN A 133 -24.45 5.83 -24.78
CA ASN A 133 -25.68 6.58 -24.48
C ASN A 133 -26.06 6.64 -22.98
N TRP A 134 -25.43 5.87 -22.09
CA TRP A 134 -25.84 5.70 -20.69
C TRP A 134 -24.88 6.37 -19.68
N GLY A 135 -23.86 7.08 -20.17
CA GLY A 135 -22.92 7.83 -19.33
C GLY A 135 -21.87 6.95 -18.65
N PHE A 136 -20.81 7.58 -18.11
CA PHE A 136 -19.79 6.88 -17.31
C PHE A 136 -20.44 6.26 -16.06
N SER A 137 -20.13 4.99 -15.78
CA SER A 137 -20.52 4.38 -14.51
C SER A 137 -19.88 5.15 -13.35
N ILE A 138 -20.71 5.65 -12.43
CA ILE A 138 -20.27 6.38 -11.23
C ILE A 138 -19.26 5.56 -10.42
N SER A 139 -19.37 4.22 -10.43
CA SER A 139 -18.43 3.32 -9.76
C SER A 139 -16.98 3.53 -10.22
N ILE A 140 -16.74 3.69 -11.52
CA ILE A 140 -15.39 3.84 -12.08
C ILE A 140 -14.77 5.17 -11.63
N ILE A 141 -15.58 6.23 -11.62
CA ILE A 141 -15.14 7.57 -11.18
C ILE A 141 -14.75 7.53 -9.70
N VAL A 142 -15.60 6.90 -8.88
CA VAL A 142 -15.37 6.74 -7.44
C VAL A 142 -14.10 5.94 -7.17
N ASP A 143 -13.87 4.84 -7.90
CA ASP A 143 -12.65 4.02 -7.77
C ASP A 143 -11.37 4.80 -8.11
N VAL A 144 -11.40 5.60 -9.18
CA VAL A 144 -10.27 6.46 -9.56
C VAL A 144 -10.00 7.52 -8.49
N ILE A 145 -11.04 8.17 -7.97
CA ILE A 145 -10.91 9.18 -6.92
C ILE A 145 -10.29 8.57 -5.67
N TYR A 146 -10.79 7.40 -5.22
CA TYR A 146 -10.22 6.70 -4.07
C TYR A 146 -8.75 6.32 -4.31
N ALA A 147 -8.40 5.84 -5.51
CA ALA A 147 -7.02 5.50 -5.86
C ALA A 147 -6.09 6.74 -5.83
N ILE A 148 -6.57 7.91 -6.26
CA ILE A 148 -5.82 9.17 -6.21
C ILE A 148 -5.59 9.59 -4.74
N PHE A 149 -6.64 9.62 -3.92
CA PHE A 149 -6.50 9.99 -2.50
C PHE A 149 -5.57 9.03 -1.75
N TYR A 150 -5.74 7.73 -1.99
CA TYR A 150 -4.86 6.70 -1.46
C TYR A 150 -3.40 6.93 -1.90
N GLY A 151 -3.18 7.21 -3.19
CA GLY A 151 -1.87 7.49 -3.76
C GLY A 151 -1.22 8.74 -3.18
N LEU A 152 -1.98 9.80 -2.92
CA LEU A 152 -1.48 11.02 -2.30
C LEU A 152 -1.03 10.76 -0.85
N ILE A 153 -1.92 10.17 -0.04
CA ILE A 153 -1.63 9.89 1.37
C ILE A 153 -0.38 9.01 1.50
N TRP A 154 -0.37 7.88 0.80
CA TRP A 154 0.72 6.93 0.93
C TRP A 154 1.96 7.32 0.15
N GLY A 155 1.83 7.96 -1.01
CA GLY A 155 2.97 8.48 -1.76
C GLY A 155 3.78 9.49 -0.94
N PHE A 156 3.11 10.48 -0.32
CA PHE A 156 3.78 11.42 0.57
C PHE A 156 4.39 10.73 1.79
N TYR A 157 3.69 9.74 2.37
CA TYR A 157 4.18 8.98 3.51
C TYR A 157 5.45 8.19 3.18
N PHE A 158 5.47 7.41 2.09
CA PHE A 158 6.63 6.62 1.67
C PHE A 158 7.83 7.50 1.25
N HIS A 159 7.59 8.71 0.73
CA HIS A 159 8.66 9.64 0.37
C HIS A 159 9.32 10.33 1.58
N LYS A 160 8.51 10.89 2.49
CA LYS A 160 9.00 11.73 3.60
C LYS A 160 9.28 10.97 4.89
N SER A 161 8.66 9.81 5.13
CA SER A 161 8.77 9.12 6.41
C SER A 161 10.17 8.58 6.66
N LYS A 162 10.82 9.09 7.72
CA LYS A 162 12.09 8.55 8.22
C LYS A 162 11.94 7.09 8.69
N ARG A 163 10.74 6.67 9.09
CA ARG A 163 10.46 5.28 9.52
C ARG A 163 10.55 4.32 8.33
N VAL A 164 9.92 4.65 7.20
CA VAL A 164 9.98 3.83 5.97
C VAL A 164 11.44 3.62 5.54
N LYS A 165 12.25 4.68 5.51
CA LYS A 165 13.68 4.60 5.14
C LYS A 165 14.52 3.76 6.12
N LYS A 166 14.15 3.71 7.40
CA LYS A 166 14.84 2.92 8.43
C LYS A 166 14.32 1.48 8.55
N THR A 167 13.09 1.20 8.12
CA THR A 167 12.52 -0.16 8.13
C THR A 167 12.90 -0.95 6.87
N PHE A 168 13.10 -0.28 5.73
CA PHE A 168 13.41 -0.90 4.44
C PHE A 168 14.86 -0.65 4.01
N ILE A 169 15.82 -1.15 4.80
CA ILE A 169 17.27 -0.95 4.59
C ILE A 169 17.87 -2.05 3.69
N TYR A 170 17.25 -3.22 3.60
CA TYR A 170 17.79 -4.43 2.95
C TYR A 170 17.55 -4.54 1.44
#